data_AF-A0A3D1E7M5-F1
#
_entry.id   AF-A0A3D1E7M5-F1
#
_cell.length_a   1.000
_cell.length_b   1.000
_cell.length_c   1.000
_cell.angle_alpha   90.00
_cell.angle_beta   90.00
_cell.angle_gamma   90.00
#
_symmetry.space_group_name_H-M   'P 1'
#
loop_
_entity.id
_entity.type
_entity.pdbx_description
1 polymer ?
#
loop_
_entity_poly.entity_id
_entity_poly.type
_entity_poly.pdbx_seq_one_letter_code
_entity_poly.pdbx_strand_id
1 'polypeptide(L)'
;MVFFTDFGFDKSFVVQSAIEVIYLLVVFFGFVSLMARYLNRFRPAQAKVWVFDLLYLLSLLSVFYHELVELQILPFNNLFGKVWWVKLMVVFVFVREFSERDINYKRAQFNPAQLFILSFLSIILVGTLFLMLPNAT
;
A
#
# COMPACT_ATOMS: atom_id res chain seq x y z
N MET A 1 9.00 -0.98 5.84
CA MET A 1 9.65 -0.11 6.85
C MET A 1 9.52 1.38 6.53
N VAL A 2 9.67 1.82 5.27
CA VAL A 2 9.63 3.26 4.89
C VAL A 2 8.28 3.94 5.17
N PHE A 3 7.16 3.22 5.09
CA PHE A 3 5.81 3.78 5.30
C PHE A 3 5.60 4.32 6.72
N PHE A 4 6.15 3.64 7.73
CA PHE A 4 5.97 4.02 9.15
C PHE A 4 6.81 5.24 9.54
N THR A 5 7.99 5.40 8.95
CA THR A 5 8.85 6.56 9.24
C THR A 5 8.31 7.84 8.60
N ASP A 6 7.36 7.75 7.67
CA ASP A 6 6.82 8.85 6.88
C ASP A 6 5.53 9.47 7.39
N PHE A 7 4.97 8.93 8.47
CA PHE A 7 3.64 9.32 8.94
C PHE A 7 3.64 10.35 10.06
N GLY A 8 4.81 10.84 10.52
CA GLY A 8 4.82 11.83 11.61
C GLY A 8 6.13 12.53 11.92
N PHE A 9 7.25 12.25 11.26
CA PHE A 9 8.50 12.98 11.50
C PHE A 9 8.67 14.11 10.48
N ASP A 10 9.09 15.29 10.93
CA ASP A 10 9.57 16.34 10.03
C ASP A 10 10.86 15.88 9.36
N LYS A 11 10.91 15.98 8.03
CA LYS A 11 12.00 15.43 7.22
C LYS A 11 12.76 16.52 6.50
N SER A 12 14.08 16.34 6.45
CA SER A 12 14.91 17.08 5.52
C SER A 12 14.51 16.77 4.08
N PHE A 13 14.61 17.78 3.20
CA PHE A 13 14.28 17.72 1.78
C PHE A 13 14.88 16.50 1.06
N VAL A 14 16.11 16.12 1.42
CA VAL A 14 16.81 14.95 0.85
C VAL A 14 16.12 13.64 1.20
N VAL A 15 15.67 13.49 2.44
CA VAL A 15 15.00 12.28 2.93
C VAL A 15 13.61 12.16 2.30
N GLN A 16 12.90 13.28 2.17
CA GLN A 16 11.57 13.29 1.54
C GLN A 16 11.64 12.89 0.06
N SER A 17 12.59 13.45 -0.70
CA SER A 17 12.78 13.08 -2.11
C SER A 17 13.15 11.61 -2.29
N ALA A 18 14.04 11.06 -1.44
CA ALA A 18 14.38 9.64 -1.49
C ALA A 18 13.16 8.73 -1.23
N ILE A 19 12.26 9.12 -0.33
CA ILE A 19 11.05 8.37 0.00
C ILE A 19 10.06 8.39 -1.17
N GLU A 20 9.88 9.53 -1.83
CA GLU A 20 9.03 9.65 -3.02
C GLU A 20 9.52 8.74 -4.16
N VAL A 21 10.83 8.71 -4.41
CA VAL A 21 11.44 7.80 -5.41
C VAL A 21 11.18 6.34 -5.05
N ILE A 22 11.33 5.97 -3.78
CA ILE A 22 11.06 4.60 -3.30
C ILE A 22 9.58 4.25 -3.52
N TYR A 23 8.65 5.14 -3.20
CA TYR A 23 7.22 4.88 -3.43
C TYR A 23 6.91 4.68 -4.91
N LEU A 24 7.49 5.49 -5.79
CA LEU A 24 7.33 5.36 -7.23
C LEU A 24 7.87 4.01 -7.72
N LEU A 25 9.04 3.59 -7.25
CA LEU A 25 9.60 2.27 -7.57
C LEU A 25 8.67 1.13 -7.13
N VAL A 26 8.09 1.20 -5.93
CA VAL A 26 7.15 0.17 -5.44
C VAL A 26 5.92 0.09 -6.33
N VAL A 27 5.35 1.23 -6.72
CA VAL A 27 4.22 1.27 -7.66
C VAL A 27 4.64 0.69 -9.01
N PHE A 28 5.81 1.04 -9.53
CA PHE A 28 6.33 0.51 -10.79
C PHE A 28 6.50 -1.02 -10.74
N PHE A 29 7.12 -1.57 -9.70
CA PHE A 29 7.25 -3.02 -9.53
C PHE A 29 5.90 -3.71 -9.36
N GLY A 30 4.93 -3.08 -8.70
CA GLY A 30 3.55 -3.57 -8.63
C GLY A 30 2.90 -3.69 -10.02
N PHE A 31 3.14 -2.71 -10.90
CA PHE A 31 2.68 -2.73 -12.28
C PHE A 31 3.39 -3.82 -13.11
N VAL A 32 4.71 -3.96 -12.98
CA VAL A 32 5.47 -5.02 -13.65
C VAL A 32 4.99 -6.41 -13.20
N SER A 33 4.73 -6.59 -11.90
CA SER A 33 4.12 -7.81 -11.34
C SER A 33 2.76 -8.12 -11.98
N LEU A 34 1.89 -7.10 -12.11
CA LEU A 34 0.60 -7.23 -12.83
C LEU A 34 0.77 -7.67 -14.28
N MET A 35 1.67 -7.03 -15.02
CA MET A 35 1.96 -7.39 -16.42
C MET A 35 2.53 -8.81 -16.54
N ALA A 36 3.52 -9.16 -15.71
CA ALA A 36 4.14 -10.48 -15.72
C ALA A 36 3.10 -11.59 -15.47
N ARG A 37 2.14 -11.36 -14.57
CA ARG A 37 1.05 -12.31 -14.30
C ARG A 37 0.06 -12.43 -15.46
N TYR A 38 -0.26 -11.34 -16.15
CA TYR A 38 -1.17 -11.39 -17.29
C TYR A 38 -0.54 -12.06 -18.52
N LEU A 39 0.79 -11.94 -18.67
CA LEU A 39 1.57 -12.59 -19.73
C LEU A 39 1.82 -14.07 -19.42
N ASN A 40 2.20 -14.41 -18.18
CA ASN A 40 2.37 -15.80 -17.74
C ASN A 40 1.04 -16.39 -17.26
N ARG A 41 0.24 -16.95 -18.19
CA ARG A 41 -0.97 -17.75 -17.92
C ARG A 41 -0.77 -18.99 -17.01
N PHE A 42 0.43 -19.21 -16.48
CA PHE A 42 0.83 -20.41 -15.74
C PHE A 42 0.19 -20.59 -14.36
N ARG A 43 -0.45 -19.54 -13.83
CA ARG A 43 -1.30 -19.67 -12.64
C ARG A 43 -2.70 -19.21 -13.02
N PRO A 44 -3.72 -20.09 -12.98
CA PRO A 44 -5.09 -19.62 -13.16
C PRO A 44 -5.30 -18.54 -12.11
N ALA A 45 -5.55 -17.32 -12.57
CA ALA A 45 -5.86 -16.20 -11.70
C ALA A 45 -6.92 -16.71 -10.73
N GLN A 46 -6.59 -16.78 -9.44
CA GLN A 46 -7.62 -17.04 -8.46
C GLN A 46 -8.61 -15.89 -8.65
N ALA A 47 -9.81 -16.18 -9.17
CA ALA A 47 -10.81 -15.18 -9.56
C ALA A 47 -11.10 -14.17 -8.42
N LYS A 48 -10.75 -14.56 -7.20
CA LYS A 48 -10.76 -13.80 -5.97
C LYS A 48 -9.90 -12.52 -5.97
N VAL A 49 -8.81 -12.42 -6.75
CA VAL A 49 -7.88 -11.26 -6.70
C VAL A 49 -8.21 -10.18 -7.76
N TRP A 50 -9.14 -10.46 -8.69
CA TRP A 50 -9.46 -9.53 -9.79
C TRP A 50 -9.99 -8.17 -9.32
N VAL A 51 -10.69 -8.14 -8.19
CA VAL A 51 -11.18 -6.89 -7.58
C VAL A 51 -10.00 -5.99 -7.17
N PHE A 52 -8.94 -6.56 -6.61
CA PHE A 52 -7.73 -5.80 -6.23
C PHE A 52 -6.96 -5.31 -7.46
N ASP A 53 -6.95 -6.09 -8.53
CA ASP A 53 -6.32 -5.68 -9.79
C ASP A 53 -7.06 -4.53 -10.46
N LEU A 54 -8.40 -4.59 -10.46
CA LEU A 54 -9.26 -3.51 -10.98
C LEU A 54 -9.08 -2.23 -10.17
N LEU A 55 -9.10 -2.33 -8.83
CA LEU A 55 -8.84 -1.20 -7.93
C LEU A 55 -7.45 -0.59 -8.16
N TYR A 56 -6.43 -1.42 -8.37
CA TYR A 56 -5.08 -0.95 -8.66
C TYR A 56 -4.99 -0.24 -10.02
N LEU A 57 -5.64 -0.78 -11.06
CA LEU A 57 -5.69 -0.11 -12.38
C LEU A 57 -6.44 1.22 -12.34
N LEU A 58 -7.59 1.28 -11.65
CA LEU A 58 -8.36 2.52 -11.48
C LEU A 58 -7.57 3.58 -10.73
N SER A 59 -6.83 3.18 -9.69
CA SER A 59 -5.96 4.11 -8.96
C SER A 59 -4.77 4.57 -9.81
N LEU A 60 -4.18 3.72 -10.65
CA LEU A 60 -3.14 4.13 -11.61
C LEU A 60 -3.65 5.16 -12.62
N LEU A 61 -4.84 4.91 -13.19
CA LEU A 61 -5.52 5.83 -14.09
C LEU A 61 -5.80 7.17 -13.44
N SER A 62 -6.19 7.18 -12.16
CA SER A 62 -6.43 8.44 -11.44
C SER A 62 -5.14 9.25 -11.23
N VAL A 63 -4.00 8.62 -10.95
CA VAL A 63 -2.69 9.30 -10.85
C VAL A 63 -2.29 9.88 -12.21
N PHE A 64 -2.44 9.09 -13.27
CA PHE A 64 -2.13 9.54 -14.62
C PHE A 64 -3.05 10.68 -15.08
N TYR A 65 -4.34 10.61 -14.76
CA TYR A 65 -5.30 11.68 -15.01
C TYR A 65 -4.91 12.97 -14.28
N HIS A 66 -4.53 12.88 -12.99
CA HIS A 66 -4.06 14.04 -12.25
C HIS A 66 -2.81 14.67 -12.88
N GLU A 67 -1.84 13.86 -13.31
CA GLU A 67 -0.60 14.36 -13.92
C GLU A 67 -0.85 15.01 -15.30
N LEU A 68 -1.83 14.51 -16.06
CA LEU A 68 -2.26 15.13 -17.32
C LEU A 68 -3.07 16.42 -17.11
N VAL A 69 -3.94 16.47 -16.09
CA VAL A 69 -4.74 17.67 -15.75
C VAL A 69 -3.87 18.77 -15.15
N GLU A 70 -2.82 18.41 -14.39
CA GLU A 70 -1.82 19.35 -13.88
C GLU A 70 -1.04 20.04 -15.02
N LEU A 71 -0.92 19.39 -16.20
CA LEU A 71 -0.41 20.00 -17.44
C LEU A 71 -1.41 20.97 -18.12
N GLN A 72 -2.69 20.96 -17.76
CA GLN A 72 -3.74 21.78 -18.36
C GLN A 72 -4.53 22.55 -17.28
N ILE A 73 -4.00 23.70 -16.83
CA ILE A 73 -4.61 24.92 -16.23
C ILE A 73 -6.06 24.86 -15.67
N LEU A 74 -6.52 23.74 -15.13
CA LEU A 74 -7.85 23.57 -14.54
C LEU A 74 -7.66 23.38 -13.04
N PRO A 75 -8.26 24.24 -12.20
CA PRO A 75 -8.18 24.12 -10.76
C PRO A 75 -9.13 22.99 -10.32
N PHE A 76 -8.78 21.75 -10.64
CA PHE A 76 -9.45 20.60 -10.06
C PHE A 76 -9.01 20.53 -8.61
N ASN A 77 -9.96 20.84 -7.74
CA ASN A 77 -9.78 20.97 -6.30
C ASN A 77 -9.02 19.75 -5.74
N ASN A 78 -8.03 20.01 -4.88
CA ASN A 78 -7.10 19.09 -4.22
C ASN A 78 -7.79 18.06 -3.30
N LEU A 79 -8.81 17.34 -3.77
CA LEU A 79 -9.56 16.37 -2.97
C LEU A 79 -8.66 15.20 -2.51
N PHE A 80 -7.56 14.95 -3.20
CA PHE A 80 -6.55 13.97 -2.83
C PHE A 80 -5.16 14.52 -3.17
N GLY A 81 -4.41 15.01 -2.18
CA GLY A 81 -3.05 15.46 -2.40
C GLY A 81 -2.22 14.34 -3.05
N LYS A 82 -1.51 14.65 -4.15
CA LYS A 82 -0.70 13.72 -4.97
C LYS A 82 0.09 12.70 -4.13
N VAL A 83 0.67 13.16 -3.01
CA VAL A 83 1.46 12.35 -2.07
C VAL A 83 0.62 11.31 -1.30
N TRP A 84 -0.58 11.66 -0.85
CA TRP A 84 -1.43 10.75 -0.07
C TRP A 84 -1.96 9.60 -0.92
N TRP A 85 -2.32 9.90 -2.18
CA TRP A 85 -2.87 8.90 -3.08
C TRP A 85 -1.83 7.84 -3.47
N VAL A 86 -0.59 8.25 -3.74
CA VAL A 86 0.53 7.34 -3.99
C VAL A 86 0.80 6.44 -2.78
N LYS A 87 0.72 6.97 -1.55
CA LYS A 87 0.83 6.17 -0.32
C LYS A 87 -0.28 5.11 -0.23
N LEU A 88 -1.52 5.47 -0.53
CA LEU A 88 -2.62 4.50 -0.58
C LEU A 88 -2.38 3.41 -1.63
N MET A 89 -1.85 3.76 -2.81
CA MET A 89 -1.52 2.77 -3.84
C MET A 89 -0.48 1.77 -3.36
N VAL A 90 0.52 2.20 -2.61
CA VAL A 90 1.55 1.31 -2.03
C VAL A 90 0.92 0.31 -1.06
N VAL A 91 -0.03 0.75 -0.23
CA VAL A 91 -0.79 -0.15 0.66
C VAL A 91 -1.63 -1.14 -0.15
N PHE A 92 -2.29 -0.70 -1.22
CA PHE A 92 -3.07 -1.59 -2.08
C PHE A 92 -2.19 -2.64 -2.78
N VAL A 93 -1.02 -2.26 -3.30
CA VAL A 93 -0.04 -3.21 -3.87
C VAL A 93 0.35 -4.26 -2.83
N PHE A 94 0.63 -3.82 -1.60
CA PHE A 94 0.98 -4.74 -0.52
C PHE A 94 -0.14 -5.73 -0.18
N VAL A 95 -1.39 -5.25 -0.01
CA VAL A 95 -2.55 -6.08 0.28
C VAL A 95 -2.81 -7.07 -0.85
N ARG A 96 -2.69 -6.63 -2.11
CA ARG A 96 -2.80 -7.49 -3.30
C ARG A 96 -1.76 -8.61 -3.30
N GLU A 97 -0.48 -8.26 -3.16
CA GLU A 97 0.64 -9.23 -3.15
C GLU A 97 0.53 -10.22 -1.98
N PHE A 98 0.04 -9.76 -0.82
CA PHE A 98 -0.24 -10.61 0.33
C PHE A 98 -1.43 -11.55 0.09
N SER A 99 -2.50 -11.08 -0.57
CA SER A 99 -3.68 -11.87 -0.89
C SER A 99 -3.42 -12.94 -1.96
N GLU A 100 -2.44 -12.75 -2.84
CA GLU A 100 -2.06 -13.74 -3.85
C GLU A 100 -1.25 -14.90 -3.24
N ARG A 101 -0.65 -14.70 -2.06
CA ARG A 101 -0.01 -15.79 -1.33
C ARG A 101 -1.09 -16.65 -0.68
N ASP A 102 -1.20 -17.88 -1.15
CA ASP A 102 -2.03 -18.92 -0.53
C ASP A 102 -1.46 -19.28 0.85
N ILE A 103 -1.85 -18.52 1.87
CA ILE A 103 -1.49 -18.83 3.25
C ILE A 103 -2.34 -20.04 3.64
N ASN A 104 -1.80 -21.23 3.42
CA ASN A 104 -2.46 -22.47 3.76
C ASN A 104 -2.43 -22.66 5.29
N TYR A 105 -3.43 -22.11 5.98
CA TYR A 105 -3.59 -22.17 7.43
C TYR A 105 -3.87 -23.59 7.97
N LYS A 106 -3.94 -24.62 7.11
CA LYS A 106 -4.30 -26.00 7.49
C LYS A 106 -3.36 -26.69 8.49
N ARG A 107 -2.26 -26.05 8.91
CA ARG A 107 -1.36 -26.55 9.97
C ARG A 107 -0.97 -25.51 11.03
N ALA A 108 -1.76 -24.46 11.23
CA ALA A 108 -1.49 -23.51 12.30
C ALA A 108 -2.19 -23.98 13.60
N GLN A 109 -1.42 -24.57 14.52
CA GLN A 109 -1.85 -25.07 15.83
C GLN A 109 -2.21 -23.95 16.83
N PHE A 110 -2.73 -22.81 16.37
CA PHE A 110 -3.08 -21.72 17.28
C PHE A 110 -4.40 -22.02 17.99
N ASN A 111 -4.31 -22.35 19.26
CA ASN A 111 -5.47 -22.45 20.14
C ASN A 111 -6.16 -21.08 20.20
N PRO A 112 -7.51 -21.01 20.19
CA PRO A 112 -8.27 -19.77 20.40
C PRO A 112 -7.70 -18.82 21.46
N ALA A 113 -7.17 -19.34 22.58
CA ALA A 113 -6.55 -18.55 23.62
C ALA A 113 -5.24 -17.85 23.19
N GLN A 114 -4.40 -18.51 22.39
CA GLN A 114 -3.18 -17.92 21.85
C GLN A 114 -3.49 -16.82 20.84
N LEU A 115 -4.55 -17.02 20.04
CA LEU A 115 -5.00 -16.04 19.04
C LEU A 115 -5.54 -14.78 19.74
N PHE A 116 -6.24 -14.95 20.87
CA PHE A 116 -6.66 -13.85 21.72
C PHE A 116 -5.46 -13.06 22.30
N ILE A 117 -4.50 -13.74 22.91
CA ILE A 117 -3.32 -13.08 23.51
C ILE A 117 -2.50 -12.36 22.43
N LEU A 118 -2.28 -13.01 21.28
CA LEU A 118 -1.51 -12.44 20.18
C LEU A 118 -2.18 -11.20 19.60
N SER A 119 -3.50 -11.22 19.40
CA SER A 119 -4.25 -10.06 18.90
C SER A 119 -4.24 -8.91 19.91
N PHE A 120 -4.46 -9.20 21.20
CA PHE A 120 -4.42 -8.19 22.27
C PHE A 120 -3.04 -7.52 22.38
N LEU A 121 -1.96 -8.33 22.40
CA LEU A 121 -0.59 -7.83 22.43
C LEU A 121 -0.27 -7.00 21.17
N SER A 122 -0.72 -7.46 20.01
CA SER A 122 -0.51 -6.76 18.74
C SER A 122 -1.21 -5.40 18.72
N ILE A 123 -2.44 -5.31 19.24
CA ILE A 123 -3.18 -4.03 19.34
C ILE A 123 -2.45 -3.06 20.26
N ILE A 124 -1.98 -3.52 21.43
CA ILE A 124 -1.22 -2.67 22.35
C ILE A 124 0.07 -2.17 21.69
N LEU A 125 0.86 -3.06 21.08
CA LEU A 125 2.09 -2.67 20.41
C LEU A 125 1.84 -1.67 19.27
N VAL A 126 0.86 -1.93 18.40
CA VAL A 126 0.49 -1.00 17.33
C VAL A 126 0.02 0.34 17.89
N GLY A 127 -0.79 0.33 18.96
CA GLY A 127 -1.26 1.55 19.63
C GLY A 127 -0.11 2.36 20.23
N THR A 128 0.86 1.71 20.88
CA THR A 128 2.04 2.40 21.43
C THR A 128 2.93 2.99 20.34
N LEU A 129 3.12 2.27 19.22
CA LEU A 129 3.82 2.81 18.06
C LEU A 129 3.11 4.04 17.50
N PHE A 130 1.77 4.02 17.48
CA PHE A 130 0.96 5.15 17.02
C PHE A 130 1.08 6.37 17.93
N LEU A 131 1.14 6.18 19.26
CA LEU A 131 1.35 7.26 20.23
C LEU A 131 2.77 7.85 20.19
N MET A 132 3.76 7.10 19.71
CA MET A 132 5.14 7.59 19.54
C MET A 132 5.34 8.46 18.29
N LEU A 133 4.31 8.64 17.43
CA LEU A 133 4.43 9.57 16.32
C LEU A 133 4.42 11.02 16.83
N PRO A 134 5.30 11.91 16.32
CA PRO A 134 5.42 13.29 16.78
C PRO A 134 4.13 14.14 16.70
N ASN A 135 3.15 13.71 15.90
CA ASN A 135 1.85 14.38 15.75
C ASN A 135 0.75 13.84 16.71
N ALA A 136 1.08 12.95 17.65
CA ALA A 136 0.10 12.33 18.56
C ALA A 136 0.07 12.94 19.98
N THR A 137 0.94 13.92 20.27
CA THR A 137 0.99 14.69 21.53
C THR A 137 1.09 16.17 21.23
#